data_AF-A0A1M6VX09-F1
#
_entry.id   AF-A0A1M6VX09-F1
#
_cell.length_a   1.000
_cell.length_b   1.000
_cell.length_c   1.000
_cell.angle_alpha   90.00
_cell.angle_beta   90.00
_cell.angle_gamma   90.00
#
_symmetry.space_group_name_H-M   'P 1'
#
loop_
_entity.id
_entity.type
_entity.pdbx_description
1 polymer ?
#
loop_
_entity_poly.entity_id
_entity_poly.type
_entity_poly.pdbx_seq_one_letter_code
_entity_poly.pdbx_strand_id
1 'polypeptide(L)'
;MKVKVIDSNLKDFGLEFKVRRMNYDQVIVRYPEGDGLFTFTTHQVELISEGEVDEILIKYPCLLKIKIHRGVSVFFYKAFLENLHTIMDDEELSDINLLKDVYKEVNKKGLWEKNMILVINEKYPLVINATGIKFRKSNYEFDSKVIEPEEFKELCEFEMKKIKEQIEHKNILLERYELALNEIEEKENEDEGIKSARVNEV
;
A
#
# COMPACT_ATOMS: atom_id res chain seq x y z
N MET A 1 -7.56 -17.99 3.71
CA MET A 1 -6.11 -18.18 3.90
C MET A 1 -5.75 -18.22 5.38
N LYS A 2 -4.84 -19.13 5.73
CA LYS A 2 -4.12 -19.16 7.01
C LYS A 2 -2.64 -18.89 6.78
N VAL A 3 -1.91 -18.64 7.86
CA VAL A 3 -0.45 -18.67 7.85
C VAL A 3 0.08 -19.58 8.92
N LYS A 4 1.23 -20.19 8.65
CA LYS A 4 2.04 -20.92 9.61
C LYS A 4 3.34 -20.16 9.85
N VAL A 5 3.72 -19.95 11.10
CA VAL A 5 5.00 -19.29 11.42
C VAL A 5 6.15 -20.29 11.20
N ILE A 6 7.12 -19.90 10.39
CA ILE A 6 8.28 -20.73 10.02
C ILE A 6 9.61 -20.23 10.58
N ASP A 7 9.65 -19.02 11.11
CA ASP A 7 10.85 -18.49 11.79
C ASP A 7 10.97 -19.10 13.20
N SER A 8 11.98 -19.95 13.38
CA SER A 8 12.25 -20.66 14.63
C SER A 8 12.71 -19.75 15.77
N ASN A 9 13.07 -18.50 15.48
CA ASN A 9 13.42 -17.51 16.50
C ASN A 9 12.19 -16.84 17.12
N LEU A 10 11.00 -17.04 16.53
CA LEU A 10 9.75 -16.50 17.06
C LEU A 10 9.11 -17.45 18.05
N LYS A 11 8.51 -16.89 19.11
CA LYS A 11 7.76 -17.64 20.13
C LYS A 11 6.63 -18.47 19.51
N ASP A 12 6.10 -18.01 18.39
CA ASP A 12 4.95 -18.61 17.70
C ASP A 12 5.36 -19.66 16.66
N PHE A 13 6.63 -20.08 16.62
CA PHE A 13 7.12 -21.06 15.64
C PHE A 13 6.23 -22.30 15.56
N GLY A 14 5.82 -22.64 14.34
CA GLY A 14 4.96 -23.79 14.04
C GLY A 14 3.46 -23.55 14.28
N LEU A 15 3.06 -22.43 14.90
CA LEU A 15 1.65 -22.10 15.10
C LEU A 15 0.99 -21.59 13.82
N GLU A 16 -0.31 -21.86 13.70
CA GLU A 16 -1.14 -21.39 12.60
C GLU A 16 -2.10 -20.30 13.05
N PHE A 17 -2.26 -19.28 12.21
CA PHE A 17 -3.19 -18.19 12.46
C PHE A 17 -4.03 -17.86 11.23
N LYS A 18 -5.23 -17.36 11.47
CA LYS A 18 -6.10 -16.87 10.38
C LYS A 18 -5.63 -15.49 9.92
N VAL A 19 -5.42 -15.35 8.61
CA VAL A 19 -5.07 -14.06 8.00
C VAL A 19 -6.25 -13.11 8.14
N ARG A 20 -5.97 -11.91 8.66
CA ARG A 20 -6.94 -10.82 8.72
C ARG A 20 -6.73 -9.84 7.56
N ARG A 21 -5.48 -9.50 7.27
CA ARG A 21 -5.05 -8.65 6.15
C ARG A 21 -3.65 -9.06 5.74
N MET A 22 -3.29 -8.76 4.50
CA MET A 22 -1.91 -8.88 4.04
C MET A 22 -1.65 -7.82 2.98
N ASN A 23 -0.39 -7.46 2.83
CA ASN A 23 0.16 -6.72 1.70
C ASN A 23 1.40 -7.50 1.21
N TYR A 24 2.22 -6.89 0.36
CA TYR A 24 3.37 -7.56 -0.24
C TYR A 24 4.43 -8.02 0.77
N ASP A 25 4.64 -7.27 1.85
CA ASP A 25 5.74 -7.45 2.80
C ASP A 25 5.29 -7.97 4.17
N GLN A 26 4.01 -7.86 4.49
CA GLN A 26 3.47 -8.15 5.82
C GLN A 26 2.16 -8.95 5.78
N VAL A 27 2.01 -9.81 6.78
CA VAL A 27 0.78 -10.54 7.06
C VAL A 27 0.29 -10.19 8.46
N ILE A 28 -0.95 -9.72 8.54
CA ILE A 28 -1.61 -9.39 9.80
C ILE A 28 -2.59 -10.51 10.13
N VAL A 29 -2.38 -11.15 11.27
CA VAL A 29 -3.20 -12.26 11.74
C VAL A 29 -4.08 -11.85 12.91
N ARG A 30 -5.14 -12.62 13.16
CA ARG A 30 -5.88 -12.50 14.43
C ARG A 30 -5.16 -13.33 15.49
N TYR A 31 -4.62 -12.66 16.50
CA TYR A 31 -3.95 -13.32 17.62
C TYR A 31 -4.95 -13.64 18.75
N PRO A 32 -4.86 -14.78 19.43
CA PRO A 32 -5.86 -15.19 20.44
C PRO A 32 -5.85 -14.34 21.72
N GLU A 33 -4.70 -13.75 22.08
CA GLU A 33 -4.50 -13.02 23.34
C GLU A 33 -4.19 -11.53 23.09
N GLY A 34 -4.66 -10.61 23.96
CA GLY A 34 -4.38 -9.17 23.91
C GLY A 34 -5.16 -8.39 22.84
N ASP A 35 -4.54 -7.35 22.25
CA ASP A 35 -5.13 -6.44 21.24
C ASP A 35 -5.62 -7.16 19.96
N GLY A 36 -5.40 -8.47 19.86
CA GLY A 36 -6.06 -9.36 18.92
C GLY A 36 -5.51 -9.33 17.51
N LEU A 37 -4.46 -8.54 17.23
CA LEU A 37 -3.77 -8.47 15.95
C LEU A 37 -2.27 -8.55 16.14
N PHE A 38 -1.61 -9.37 15.31
CA PHE A 38 -0.15 -9.45 15.26
C PHE A 38 0.30 -9.38 13.80
N THR A 39 1.45 -8.76 13.55
CA THR A 39 2.02 -8.58 12.21
C THR A 39 3.29 -9.40 12.08
N PHE A 40 3.33 -10.29 11.10
CA PHE A 40 4.53 -10.99 10.66
C PHE A 40 5.02 -10.39 9.34
N THR A 41 6.32 -10.44 9.08
CA THR A 41 6.82 -10.25 7.71
C THR A 41 6.54 -11.50 6.86
N THR A 42 6.40 -11.35 5.55
CA THR A 42 6.10 -12.49 4.65
C THR A 42 7.19 -13.55 4.66
N HIS A 43 8.44 -13.21 4.97
CA HIS A 43 9.54 -14.17 5.10
C HIS A 43 9.48 -15.03 6.38
N GLN A 44 8.71 -14.62 7.38
CA GLN A 44 8.57 -15.33 8.65
C GLN A 44 7.44 -16.35 8.66
N VAL A 45 6.65 -16.40 7.59
CA VAL A 45 5.43 -17.20 7.51
C VAL A 45 5.30 -17.95 6.19
N GLU A 46 4.66 -19.10 6.25
CA GLU A 46 4.19 -19.85 5.09
C GLU A 46 2.68 -19.65 4.94
N LEU A 47 2.23 -19.29 3.73
CA LEU A 47 0.81 -19.08 3.43
C LEU A 47 0.13 -20.41 3.08
N ILE A 48 -1.01 -20.68 3.70
CA ILE A 48 -1.82 -21.89 3.46
C ILE A 48 -3.15 -21.47 2.82
N SER A 49 -3.37 -21.95 1.60
CA SER A 49 -4.59 -21.69 0.84
C SER A 49 -5.83 -22.29 1.51
N GLU A 50 -6.94 -21.54 1.52
CA GLU A 50 -8.27 -22.05 1.83
C GLU A 50 -9.24 -21.89 0.64
N GLY A 51 -8.74 -21.57 -0.55
CA GLY A 51 -9.55 -21.44 -1.77
C GLY A 51 -8.80 -20.84 -2.96
N GLU A 52 -9.44 -20.81 -4.12
CA GLU A 52 -8.83 -20.42 -5.41
C GLU A 52 -8.12 -19.06 -5.39
N VAL A 53 -8.73 -18.03 -4.78
CA VAL A 53 -8.10 -16.70 -4.72
C VAL A 53 -6.84 -16.71 -3.85
N ASP A 54 -6.80 -17.57 -2.82
CA ASP A 54 -5.62 -17.71 -1.99
C ASP A 54 -4.49 -18.37 -2.79
N GLU A 55 -4.79 -19.37 -3.62
CA GLU A 55 -3.82 -20.03 -4.52
C GLU A 55 -3.20 -19.02 -5.50
N ILE A 56 -4.03 -18.15 -6.08
CA ILE A 56 -3.58 -17.06 -6.95
C ILE A 56 -2.61 -16.14 -6.21
N LEU A 57 -2.94 -15.72 -4.98
CA LEU A 57 -2.10 -14.81 -4.20
C LEU A 57 -0.80 -15.43 -3.73
N ILE A 58 -0.81 -16.73 -3.44
CA ILE A 58 0.40 -17.50 -3.09
C ILE A 58 1.29 -17.66 -4.32
N LYS A 59 0.71 -17.94 -5.49
CA LYS A 59 1.45 -18.10 -6.75
C LYS A 59 2.00 -16.76 -7.26
N TYR A 60 1.22 -15.69 -7.14
CA TYR A 60 1.54 -14.36 -7.68
C TYR A 60 1.53 -13.31 -6.57
N PRO A 61 2.49 -13.35 -5.62
CA PRO A 61 2.53 -12.43 -4.49
C PRO A 61 2.70 -10.97 -4.93
N CYS A 62 3.29 -10.72 -6.11
CA CYS A 62 3.43 -9.38 -6.70
C CYS A 62 2.08 -8.64 -6.87
N LEU A 63 0.95 -9.35 -6.98
CA LEU A 63 -0.39 -8.76 -6.99
C LEU A 63 -0.68 -7.95 -5.70
N LEU A 64 -0.11 -8.37 -4.57
CA LEU A 64 -0.29 -7.71 -3.27
C LEU A 64 0.39 -6.33 -3.18
N LYS A 65 1.23 -5.96 -4.18
CA LYS A 65 1.72 -4.59 -4.32
C LYS A 65 0.57 -3.61 -4.61
N ILE A 66 -0.50 -4.08 -5.23
CA ILE A 66 -1.70 -3.28 -5.52
C ILE A 66 -2.62 -3.26 -4.29
N LYS A 67 -2.93 -2.06 -3.80
CA LYS A 67 -3.73 -1.91 -2.58
C LYS A 67 -5.22 -2.11 -2.84
N ILE A 68 -5.82 -3.11 -2.19
CA ILE A 68 -7.28 -3.25 -2.11
C ILE A 68 -7.84 -2.31 -1.04
N HIS A 69 -8.77 -1.46 -1.45
CA HIS A 69 -9.46 -0.53 -0.55
C HIS A 69 -10.63 -1.20 0.16
N ARG A 70 -11.02 -0.67 1.32
CA ARG A 70 -12.13 -1.24 2.11
C ARG A 70 -13.41 -1.32 1.28
N GLY A 71 -13.98 -2.51 1.21
CA GLY A 71 -15.19 -2.80 0.43
C GLY A 71 -14.90 -3.35 -0.96
N VAL A 72 -13.66 -3.31 -1.46
CA VAL A 72 -13.28 -4.06 -2.66
C VAL A 72 -12.98 -5.51 -2.25
N SER A 73 -13.49 -6.48 -3.01
CA SER A 73 -13.30 -7.91 -2.72
C SER A 73 -11.90 -8.37 -3.13
N VAL A 74 -11.36 -9.38 -2.45
CA VAL A 74 -10.10 -10.04 -2.85
C VAL A 74 -10.17 -10.67 -4.24
N PHE A 75 -11.38 -10.99 -4.72
CA PHE A 75 -11.65 -11.44 -6.09
C PHE A 75 -11.23 -10.42 -7.16
N PHE A 76 -10.99 -9.15 -6.79
CA PHE A 76 -10.37 -8.17 -7.67
C PHE A 76 -9.04 -8.69 -8.25
N TYR A 77 -8.20 -9.35 -7.44
CA TYR A 77 -6.91 -9.86 -7.90
C TYR A 77 -7.06 -10.94 -8.98
N LYS A 78 -8.07 -11.80 -8.86
CA LYS A 78 -8.38 -12.80 -9.89
C LYS A 78 -8.75 -12.12 -11.21
N ALA A 79 -9.71 -11.19 -11.17
CA ALA A 79 -10.15 -10.48 -12.37
C ALA A 79 -9.04 -9.60 -12.97
N PHE A 80 -8.19 -9.03 -12.13
CA PHE A 80 -7.03 -8.26 -12.56
C PHE A 80 -5.97 -9.14 -13.23
N LEU A 81 -5.67 -10.33 -12.68
CA LEU A 81 -4.77 -11.30 -13.30
C LEU A 81 -5.29 -11.77 -14.67
N GLU A 82 -6.59 -12.07 -14.78
CA GLU A 82 -7.22 -12.45 -16.05
C GLU A 82 -7.08 -11.34 -17.10
N ASN A 83 -7.27 -10.08 -16.70
CA ASN A 83 -7.03 -8.93 -17.56
C ASN A 83 -5.55 -8.82 -17.99
N LEU A 84 -4.60 -9.02 -17.07
CA LEU A 84 -3.18 -8.98 -17.39
C LEU A 84 -2.76 -10.11 -18.33
N HIS A 85 -3.23 -11.34 -18.12
CA HIS A 85 -2.94 -12.46 -19.04
C HIS A 85 -3.44 -12.17 -20.46
N THR A 86 -4.59 -11.49 -20.60
CA THR A 86 -5.08 -11.05 -21.91
C THR A 86 -4.12 -10.06 -22.59
N ILE A 87 -3.47 -9.18 -21.82
CA ILE A 87 -2.53 -8.17 -22.34
C ILE A 87 -1.15 -8.77 -22.64
N MET A 88 -0.72 -9.75 -21.85
CA MET A 88 0.58 -10.40 -21.96
C MET A 88 0.56 -11.65 -22.86
N ASP A 89 -0.53 -11.90 -23.58
CA ASP A 89 -0.72 -13.11 -24.39
C ASP A 89 -0.45 -14.42 -23.60
N ASP A 90 -1.04 -14.51 -22.41
CA ASP A 90 -0.91 -15.62 -21.45
C ASP A 90 0.53 -15.89 -20.94
N GLU A 91 1.47 -14.93 -21.07
CA GLU A 91 2.78 -14.99 -20.39
C GLU A 91 2.60 -15.06 -18.85
N GLU A 92 3.47 -15.81 -18.17
CA GLU A 92 3.43 -15.89 -16.71
C GLU A 92 3.80 -14.56 -16.05
N LEU A 93 2.93 -14.07 -15.16
CA LEU A 93 3.21 -12.90 -14.34
C LEU A 93 4.36 -13.19 -13.35
N SER A 94 5.46 -12.47 -13.47
CA SER A 94 6.62 -12.58 -12.58
C SER A 94 6.74 -11.38 -11.63
N ASP A 95 6.56 -10.16 -12.15
CA ASP A 95 6.66 -8.94 -11.33
C ASP A 95 5.72 -7.81 -11.77
N ILE A 96 5.38 -6.96 -10.80
CA ILE A 96 4.65 -5.71 -11.01
C ILE A 96 5.47 -4.57 -10.41
N ASN A 97 5.94 -3.65 -11.26
CA ASN A 97 6.47 -2.37 -10.82
C ASN A 97 5.35 -1.32 -10.80
N LEU A 98 4.71 -1.14 -9.63
CA LEU A 98 3.58 -0.23 -9.44
C LEU A 98 4.08 1.20 -9.20
N LEU A 99 3.88 2.09 -10.16
CA LEU A 99 4.34 3.48 -10.10
C LEU A 99 3.27 4.42 -9.53
N LYS A 100 2.01 4.15 -9.80
CA LYS A 100 0.88 4.96 -9.34
C LYS A 100 -0.30 4.06 -9.03
N ASP A 101 -0.95 4.34 -7.91
CA ASP A 101 -2.17 3.67 -7.47
C ASP A 101 -3.10 4.71 -6.82
N VAL A 102 -4.08 5.19 -7.58
CA VAL A 102 -5.06 6.19 -7.13
C VAL A 102 -6.44 5.59 -7.13
N TYR A 103 -7.01 5.43 -5.93
CA TYR A 103 -8.40 5.01 -5.73
C TYR A 103 -9.31 6.21 -5.47
N LYS A 104 -10.50 6.20 -6.07
CA LYS A 104 -11.53 7.21 -5.90
C LYS A 104 -12.90 6.55 -5.74
N GLU A 105 -13.63 6.96 -4.72
CA GLU A 105 -15.07 6.66 -4.61
C GLU A 105 -15.85 7.68 -5.44
N VAL A 106 -16.60 7.18 -6.42
CA VAL A 106 -17.29 8.00 -7.42
C VAL A 106 -18.64 8.48 -6.91
N ASN A 107 -19.34 7.67 -6.11
CA ASN A 107 -20.65 8.03 -5.58
C ASN A 107 -20.97 7.38 -4.22
N LYS A 108 -22.02 7.87 -3.56
CA LYS A 108 -22.55 7.30 -2.31
C LYS A 108 -23.10 5.88 -2.44
N LYS A 109 -23.28 5.37 -3.67
CA LYS A 109 -23.73 4.00 -3.95
C LYS A 109 -22.56 3.00 -3.96
N GLY A 110 -21.33 3.47 -3.70
CA GLY A 110 -20.14 2.62 -3.61
C GLY A 110 -19.53 2.26 -4.95
N LEU A 111 -19.86 2.97 -6.04
CA LEU A 111 -19.09 2.92 -7.28
C LEU A 111 -17.71 3.50 -7.01
N TRP A 112 -16.68 2.83 -7.49
CA TRP A 112 -15.31 3.26 -7.35
C TRP A 112 -14.54 3.12 -8.66
N GLU A 113 -13.50 3.93 -8.78
CA GLU A 113 -12.53 3.94 -9.86
C GLU A 113 -11.13 3.83 -9.24
N LYS A 114 -10.23 3.14 -9.94
CA LYS A 114 -8.84 2.97 -9.54
C LYS A 114 -7.96 3.13 -10.77
N ASN A 115 -7.16 4.18 -10.78
CA ASN A 115 -6.21 4.47 -11.85
C ASN A 115 -4.82 4.00 -11.43
N MET A 116 -4.22 3.16 -12.27
CA MET A 116 -2.91 2.58 -12.02
C MET A 116 -1.98 2.84 -13.18
N ILE A 117 -0.71 3.10 -12.85
CA ILE A 117 0.40 3.15 -13.79
C ILE A 117 1.42 2.14 -13.30
N LEU A 118 1.78 1.19 -14.14
CA LEU A 118 2.64 0.08 -13.74
C LEU A 118 3.41 -0.49 -14.93
N VAL A 119 4.50 -1.19 -14.64
CA VAL A 119 5.24 -1.98 -15.63
C VAL A 119 5.17 -3.44 -15.21
N ILE A 120 4.66 -4.30 -16.09
CA ILE A 120 4.60 -5.75 -15.84
C ILE A 120 5.82 -6.43 -16.43
N ASN A 121 6.42 -7.34 -15.66
CA ASN A 121 7.56 -8.17 -16.06
C ASN A 121 8.72 -7.36 -16.67
N GLU A 122 8.88 -6.09 -16.27
CA GLU A 122 9.86 -5.14 -16.84
C GLU A 122 9.69 -4.87 -18.35
N LYS A 123 8.57 -5.30 -18.95
CA LYS A 123 8.33 -5.29 -20.40
C LYS A 123 7.13 -4.44 -20.81
N TYR A 124 6.03 -4.54 -20.07
CA TYR A 124 4.74 -3.97 -20.49
C TYR A 124 4.40 -2.75 -19.64
N PRO A 125 4.68 -1.52 -20.10
CA PRO A 125 4.18 -0.30 -19.47
C PRO A 125 2.68 -0.17 -19.72
N LEU A 126 1.89 -0.17 -18.64
CA LEU A 126 0.43 -0.13 -18.69
C LEU A 126 -0.12 1.07 -17.93
N VAL A 127 -1.18 1.65 -18.50
CA VAL A 127 -2.16 2.45 -17.75
C VAL A 127 -3.45 1.67 -17.68
N ILE A 128 -3.95 1.48 -16.47
CA ILE A 128 -5.16 0.72 -16.20
C ILE A 128 -6.12 1.57 -15.39
N ASN A 129 -7.33 1.75 -15.89
CA ASN A 129 -8.46 2.22 -15.13
C ASN A 129 -9.36 1.02 -14.80
N ALA A 130 -9.46 0.71 -13.51
CA ALA A 130 -10.35 -0.31 -13.00
C ALA A 130 -11.56 0.33 -12.33
N THR A 131 -12.75 -0.15 -12.65
CA THR A 131 -13.98 0.28 -11.99
C THR A 131 -14.69 -0.89 -11.34
N GLY A 132 -15.53 -0.60 -10.35
CA GLY A 132 -16.36 -1.61 -9.73
C GLY A 132 -17.28 -1.05 -8.65
N ILE A 133 -18.02 -1.95 -8.00
CA ILE A 133 -18.96 -1.60 -6.94
C ILE A 133 -18.51 -2.24 -5.63
N LYS A 134 -18.52 -1.48 -4.53
CA LYS A 134 -18.20 -1.99 -3.20
C LYS A 134 -19.08 -3.18 -2.81
N PHE A 135 -18.48 -4.10 -2.07
CA PHE A 135 -19.06 -5.31 -1.50
C PHE A 135 -19.58 -6.31 -2.54
N ARG A 136 -19.22 -6.14 -3.81
CA ARG A 136 -19.44 -7.13 -4.88
C ARG A 136 -18.18 -7.94 -5.10
N LYS A 137 -18.35 -9.24 -5.38
CA LYS A 137 -17.27 -10.16 -5.75
C LYS A 137 -16.97 -10.17 -7.26
N SER A 138 -17.83 -9.53 -8.05
CA SER A 138 -17.79 -9.49 -9.51
C SER A 138 -18.11 -8.08 -10.00
N ASN A 139 -18.14 -7.89 -11.33
CA ASN A 139 -18.41 -6.63 -12.03
C ASN A 139 -17.25 -5.65 -11.86
N TYR A 140 -16.04 -6.15 -12.09
CA TYR A 140 -14.87 -5.32 -12.29
C TYR A 140 -14.70 -5.10 -13.79
N GLU A 141 -14.55 -3.86 -14.19
CA GLU A 141 -14.26 -3.49 -15.58
C GLU A 141 -12.86 -2.88 -15.60
N PHE A 142 -12.08 -3.26 -16.61
CA PHE A 142 -10.71 -2.80 -16.79
C PHE A 142 -10.56 -2.17 -18.17
N ASP A 143 -10.29 -0.88 -18.20
CA ASP A 143 -9.80 -0.19 -19.39
C ASP A 143 -8.26 -0.14 -19.28
N SER A 144 -7.60 -0.97 -20.10
CA SER A 144 -6.15 -1.22 -20.00
C SER A 144 -5.49 -0.91 -21.33
N LYS A 145 -4.47 -0.05 -21.28
CA LYS A 145 -3.71 0.38 -22.45
C LYS A 145 -2.23 0.07 -22.25
N VAL A 146 -1.64 -0.68 -23.18
CA VAL A 146 -0.18 -0.75 -23.35
C VAL A 146 0.27 0.58 -23.96
N ILE A 147 1.26 1.21 -23.33
CA ILE A 147 1.75 2.52 -23.74
C ILE A 147 3.05 2.35 -24.52
N GLU A 148 3.22 3.13 -25.59
CA GLU A 148 4.48 3.14 -26.32
C GLU A 148 5.63 3.71 -25.46
N PRO A 149 6.88 3.25 -25.63
CA PRO A 149 8.00 3.66 -24.80
C PRO A 149 8.19 5.18 -24.67
N GLU A 150 7.99 5.93 -25.76
CA GLU A 150 8.09 7.39 -25.76
C GLU A 150 6.97 8.06 -24.94
N GLU A 151 5.72 7.66 -25.16
CA GLU A 151 4.56 8.16 -24.39
C GLU A 151 4.72 7.82 -22.91
N PHE A 152 5.25 6.64 -22.60
CA PHE A 152 5.51 6.22 -21.22
C PHE A 152 6.62 7.04 -20.56
N LYS A 153 7.70 7.32 -21.29
CA LYS A 153 8.80 8.17 -20.79
C LYS A 153 8.32 9.57 -20.45
N GLU A 154 7.56 10.22 -21.34
CA GLU A 154 6.97 11.54 -21.10
C GLU A 154 6.07 11.55 -19.86
N LEU A 155 5.24 10.51 -19.73
CA LEU A 155 4.38 10.33 -18.57
C LEU A 155 5.18 10.16 -17.26
N CYS A 156 6.25 9.38 -17.27
CA CYS A 156 7.15 9.25 -16.12
C CYS A 156 7.82 10.57 -15.76
N GLU A 157 8.37 11.29 -16.73
CA GLU A 157 9.02 12.60 -16.50
C GLU A 157 8.04 13.61 -15.88
N PHE A 158 6.79 13.62 -16.36
CA PHE A 158 5.74 14.48 -15.84
C PHE A 158 5.35 14.14 -14.40
N GLU A 159 5.12 12.87 -14.07
CA GLU A 159 4.79 12.45 -12.70
C GLU A 159 5.99 12.69 -11.74
N MET A 160 7.23 12.43 -12.19
CA MET A 160 8.43 12.74 -11.43
C MET A 160 8.55 14.24 -11.11
N LYS A 161 8.23 15.10 -12.07
CA LYS A 161 8.23 16.56 -11.86
C LYS A 161 7.24 16.97 -10.76
N LYS A 162 6.00 16.46 -10.80
CA LYS A 162 5.00 16.73 -9.77
C LYS A 162 5.46 16.29 -8.38
N ILE A 163 6.08 15.12 -8.28
CA ILE A 163 6.60 14.61 -7.00
C ILE A 163 7.69 15.54 -6.46
N LYS A 164 8.62 16.00 -7.32
CA LYS A 164 9.66 16.95 -6.92
C LYS A 164 9.09 18.26 -6.40
N GLU A 165 8.10 18.83 -7.10
CA GLU A 165 7.40 20.05 -6.65
C GLU A 165 6.70 19.83 -5.29
N GLN A 166 6.06 18.67 -5.08
CA GLN A 166 5.45 18.35 -3.79
C GLN A 166 6.48 18.21 -2.66
N ILE A 167 7.63 17.60 -2.92
CA ILE A 167 8.73 17.49 -1.96
C ILE A 167 9.22 18.88 -1.54
N GLU A 168 9.43 19.77 -2.51
CA GLU A 168 9.85 21.15 -2.25
C GLU A 168 8.85 21.88 -1.34
N HIS A 169 7.55 21.82 -1.65
CA HIS A 169 6.51 22.39 -0.80
C HIS A 169 6.47 21.79 0.60
N LYS A 170 6.70 20.48 0.74
CA LYS A 170 6.74 19.80 2.04
C LYS A 170 7.96 20.22 2.86
N ASN A 171 9.11 20.43 2.23
CA ASN A 171 10.32 20.92 2.91
C ASN A 171 10.12 22.34 3.45
N ILE A 172 9.53 23.24 2.65
CA ILE A 172 9.21 24.60 3.12
C ILE A 172 8.25 24.56 4.32
N LEU A 173 7.26 23.66 4.31
CA LEU A 173 6.34 23.51 5.43
C LEU A 173 7.05 22.98 6.68
N LEU A 174 8.01 22.07 6.51
CA LEU A 174 8.82 21.51 7.60
C LEU A 174 9.67 22.60 8.27
N GLU A 175 10.35 23.43 7.50
CA GLU A 175 11.10 24.59 8.00
C GLU A 175 10.22 25.53 8.84
N ARG A 176 8.95 25.75 8.43
CA ARG A 176 8.01 26.57 9.22
C ARG A 176 7.64 25.94 10.56
N TYR A 177 7.49 24.62 10.61
CA TYR A 177 7.24 23.93 11.88
C TYR A 177 8.47 23.97 12.80
N GLU A 178 9.68 23.83 12.25
CA GLU A 178 10.93 23.97 13.00
C GLU A 178 11.06 25.37 13.62
N LEU A 179 10.78 26.43 12.84
CA LEU A 179 10.75 27.79 13.34
C LEU A 179 9.75 27.96 14.50
N ALA A 180 8.53 27.45 14.33
CA ALA A 180 7.50 27.54 15.36
C ALA A 180 7.88 26.80 16.66
N LEU A 181 8.57 25.65 16.56
CA LEU A 181 9.07 24.92 17.72
C LEU A 181 10.15 25.73 18.45
N ASN A 182 11.13 26.25 17.72
CA ASN A 182 12.20 27.06 18.30
C ASN A 182 11.65 28.30 19.03
N GLU A 183 10.67 29.00 18.44
CA GLU A 183 10.04 30.16 19.07
C GLU A 183 9.31 29.82 20.38
N ILE A 184 8.79 28.60 20.52
CA ILE A 184 8.14 28.14 21.75
C ILE A 184 9.20 27.75 22.78
N GLU A 185 10.21 26.98 22.38
CA GLU A 185 11.30 26.56 23.27
C GLU A 185 12.08 27.78 23.82
N GLU A 186 12.34 28.80 23.01
CA GLU A 186 12.97 30.04 23.46
C GLU A 186 12.12 30.75 24.53
N LYS A 187 10.80 30.83 24.35
CA LYS A 187 9.89 31.44 25.34
C LYS A 187 9.78 30.64 26.63
N GLU A 188 9.75 29.31 26.55
CA GLU A 188 9.73 28.44 27.74
C GLU A 188 11.02 28.59 28.56
N ASN A 189 12.17 28.67 27.89
CA ASN A 189 13.46 28.91 28.54
C ASN A 189 13.54 30.30 29.19
N GLU A 190 12.98 31.33 28.55
CA GLU A 190 12.89 32.68 29.14
C GLU A 190 11.99 32.70 30.38
N ASP A 191 10.83 32.03 30.34
CA ASP A 191 9.88 31.96 31.46
C ASP A 191 10.42 31.15 32.66
N GLU A 192 11.19 30.09 32.43
CA GLU A 192 11.90 29.34 33.49
C GLU A 192 13.04 30.17 34.12
N GLY A 193 13.78 30.92 33.30
CA GLY A 193 14.80 31.86 33.77
C GLY A 193 14.22 32.92 34.71
N ILE A 194 13.07 33.53 34.36
CA ILE A 194 12.38 34.53 35.18
C ILE A 194 11.84 33.93 36.49
N LYS A 195 11.31 32.69 36.47
CA LYS A 195 10.87 31.99 37.68
C LYS A 195 12.03 31.67 38.62
N SER A 196 13.17 31.24 38.09
CA SER A 196 14.36 30.94 38.91
C SER A 196 14.94 32.20 39.60
N ALA A 197 14.92 33.35 38.91
CA ALA A 197 15.39 34.62 39.46
C ALA A 197 14.52 35.13 40.62
N ARG A 198 13.19 34.94 40.54
CA ARG A 198 12.26 35.36 41.60
C ARG A 198 12.31 34.51 42.87
N VAL A 199 12.80 33.28 42.79
CA VAL A 199 12.96 32.39 43.96
C VAL A 199 14.21 32.73 44.78
N ASN A 200 15.21 33.37 44.18
CA ASN A 200 16.47 33.73 44.85
C ASN A 200 16.48 35.14 45.50
N GLU A 201 15.37 35.89 45.42
CA GLU A 201 15.22 37.23 46.01
C GLU A 201 14.34 37.27 47.29
N VAL A 202 14.06 36.12 47.92
CA VAL A 202 13.32 36.00 49.20
C VAL A 202 14.21 35.39 50.27
#